data_AF-A0A412SH61-F1
#
_entry.id   AF-A0A412SH61-F1
#
_cell.length_a   1.000
_cell.length_b   1.000
_cell.length_c   1.000
_cell.angle_alpha   90.00
_cell.angle_beta   90.00
_cell.angle_gamma   90.00
#
_symmetry.space_group_name_H-M   'P 1'
#
loop_
_entity.id
_entity.type
_entity.pdbx_description
1 polymer ?
#
loop_
_entity_poly.entity_id
_entity_poly.type
_entity_poly.pdbx_seq_one_letter_code
_entity_poly.pdbx_strand_id
1 'polypeptide(L)'
;IYHMGDDEALSTNELITLMCRALERKPHIWKINRGLMEFCARLGTLLHLPLNTERLRKLTENYVVSNAKIKAALGIDRMPVRAEEGIVRTIKSFSN
;
A
#
# COMPACT_ATOMS: atom_id res chain seq x y z
N ILE A 1 -11.69 1.82 20.42
CA ILE A 1 -11.01 1.79 19.11
C ILE A 1 -10.14 0.54 19.02
N TYR A 2 -10.30 -0.23 17.95
CA TYR A 2 -9.45 -1.35 17.55
C TYR A 2 -8.80 -0.98 16.21
N HIS A 3 -7.49 -1.17 16.08
CA HIS A 3 -6.79 -0.97 14.82
C HIS A 3 -6.72 -2.30 14.08
N MET A 4 -7.25 -2.33 12.86
CA MET A 4 -7.12 -3.46 11.95
C MET A 4 -5.90 -3.24 11.07
N GLY A 5 -5.05 -4.25 10.96
CA GLY A 5 -3.85 -4.24 10.16
C GLY A 5 -3.20 -5.62 10.13
N ASP A 6 -2.33 -5.84 9.15
CA ASP A 6 -1.55 -7.06 9.03
C ASP A 6 -0.47 -7.13 10.13
N ASP A 7 0.06 -8.34 10.36
CA ASP A 7 1.15 -8.53 11.32
C ASP A 7 2.48 -7.97 10.81
N GLU A 8 2.66 -7.93 9.49
CA GLU A 8 3.87 -7.44 8.85
C GLU A 8 3.67 -6.03 8.28
N ALA A 9 4.63 -5.14 8.54
CA ALA A 9 4.72 -3.86 7.86
C ALA A 9 5.37 -4.07 6.48
N LEU A 10 4.78 -3.49 5.44
CA LEU A 10 5.25 -3.66 4.07
C LEU A 10 5.52 -2.28 3.45
N SER A 11 6.74 -2.05 2.98
CA SER A 11 7.08 -0.79 2.32
C SER A 11 6.52 -0.71 0.91
N THR A 12 6.38 0.51 0.37
CA THR A 12 5.92 0.72 -1.01
C THR A 12 6.80 0.00 -2.04
N ASN A 13 8.12 -0.07 -1.81
CA ASN A 13 9.05 -0.74 -2.72
C ASN A 13 8.88 -2.26 -2.68
N GLU A 14 8.70 -2.84 -1.48
CA GLU A 14 8.42 -4.27 -1.31
C GLU A 14 7.09 -4.63 -1.94
N LEU A 15 6.07 -3.76 -1.80
CA LEU A 15 4.76 -3.93 -2.42
C LEU A 15 4.90 -3.99 -3.95
N ILE A 16 5.55 -3.00 -4.56
CA ILE A 16 5.77 -2.98 -6.02
C ILE A 16 6.53 -4.23 -6.47
N THR A 17 7.56 -4.63 -5.73
CA THR A 17 8.34 -5.84 -6.04
C THR A 17 7.49 -7.11 -6.00
N LEU A 18 6.64 -7.24 -4.96
CA LEU A 18 5.71 -8.36 -4.80
C LEU A 18 4.68 -8.39 -5.93
N MET A 19 4.13 -7.24 -6.32
CA MET A 19 3.20 -7.13 -7.44
C MET A 19 3.83 -7.55 -8.76
N CYS A 20 5.03 -7.04 -9.04
CA CYS A 20 5.78 -7.39 -10.24
C CYS A 20 6.12 -8.89 -10.31
N ARG A 21 6.51 -9.48 -9.17
CA ARG A 21 6.74 -10.93 -9.07
C ARG A 21 5.46 -11.72 -9.36
N ALA A 22 4.33 -11.30 -8.79
CA ALA A 22 3.03 -11.97 -9.01
C ALA A 22 2.54 -11.86 -10.46
N LEU A 23 2.89 -10.79 -11.17
CA LEU A 23 2.53 -10.52 -12.57
C LEU A 23 3.59 -10.96 -13.59
N GLU A 24 4.67 -11.63 -13.17
CA GLU A 24 5.81 -12.01 -14.02
C GLU A 24 6.42 -10.83 -14.81
N ARG A 25 6.36 -9.62 -14.25
CA ARG A 25 6.87 -8.38 -14.85
C ARG A 25 8.11 -7.87 -14.12
N LYS A 26 9.00 -7.19 -14.84
CA LYS A 26 10.15 -6.51 -14.23
C LYS A 26 9.71 -5.19 -13.59
N PRO A 27 10.04 -4.93 -12.31
CA PRO A 27 9.74 -3.67 -11.66
C PRO A 27 10.57 -2.54 -12.27
N HIS A 28 9.90 -1.50 -12.75
CA HIS A 28 10.54 -0.26 -13.21
C HIS A 28 10.13 0.87 -12.27
N ILE A 29 10.97 1.13 -11.26
CA ILE A 29 10.70 2.18 -10.26
C ILE A 29 11.38 3.47 -10.71
N TRP A 30 10.58 4.45 -11.13
CA TRP A 30 11.06 5.75 -11.55
C TRP A 30 11.16 6.70 -10.36
N LYS A 31 12.34 7.29 -10.15
CA LYS A 31 12.55 8.29 -9.10
C LYS A 31 12.25 9.68 -9.66
N ILE A 32 11.04 10.17 -9.38
CA ILE A 32 10.62 11.53 -9.75
C ILE A 32 10.98 12.47 -8.59
N ASN A 33 11.38 13.71 -8.90
CA ASN A 33 11.63 14.69 -7.85
C ASN A 33 10.32 15.09 -7.15
N ARG A 34 10.44 15.44 -5.86
CA ARG A 34 9.29 15.81 -5.03
C ARG A 34 8.52 17.01 -5.59
N GLY A 35 9.25 18.02 -6.11
CA GLY A 35 8.66 19.25 -6.63
C GLY A 35 7.74 19.04 -7.83
N LEU A 36 8.13 18.19 -8.79
CA LEU A 36 7.27 17.87 -9.94
C LEU A 36 6.01 17.11 -9.49
N MET A 37 6.17 16.17 -8.56
CA MET A 37 5.05 15.39 -8.06
C MET A 37 4.03 16.26 -7.30
N GLU A 38 4.51 17.20 -6.48
CA GLU A 38 3.66 18.17 -5.79
C GLU A 38 2.97 19.13 -6.76
N PHE A 39 3.67 19.59 -7.81
CA PHE A 39 3.09 20.43 -8.86
C PHE A 39 1.95 19.70 -9.59
N CYS A 40 2.18 18.45 -10.01
CA CYS A 40 1.15 17.61 -10.64
C CYS A 40 -0.06 17.41 -9.71
N ALA A 41 0.16 17.17 -8.42
CA ALA A 41 -0.92 17.00 -7.45
C ALA A 41 -1.71 18.30 -7.20
N ARG A 42 -1.06 19.47 -7.26
CA ARG A 42 -1.75 20.78 -7.17
C ARG A 42 -2.64 21.02 -8.39
N LEU A 43 -2.11 20.78 -9.60
CA LEU A 43 -2.91 20.84 -10.82
C LEU A 43 -4.08 19.85 -10.77
N GLY A 44 -3.84 18.63 -10.31
CA GLY A 44 -4.89 17.62 -10.16
C GLY A 44 -5.92 17.95 -9.08
N THR A 45 -5.55 18.68 -8.03
CA THR A 45 -6.50 19.21 -7.03
C THR A 45 -7.44 20.23 -7.66
N LEU A 46 -6.90 21.14 -8.48
CA LEU A 46 -7.70 22.14 -9.19
C LEU A 46 -8.64 21.49 -10.21
N LEU A 47 -8.13 20.51 -10.96
CA LEU A 47 -8.86 19.81 -12.03
C LEU A 47 -9.69 18.62 -11.54
N HIS A 48 -9.78 18.38 -10.23
CA HIS A 48 -10.46 17.21 -9.63
C HIS A 48 -9.99 15.84 -10.20
N LEU A 49 -8.70 15.75 -10.55
CA LEU A 49 -8.08 14.54 -11.06
C LEU A 49 -7.84 13.50 -9.94
N PRO A 50 -7.67 12.21 -10.30
CA PRO A 50 -7.46 11.13 -9.34
C PRO A 50 -6.19 11.29 -8.48
N LEU A 51 -5.21 12.08 -8.92
CA LEU A 51 -4.05 12.47 -8.13
C LEU A 51 -4.23 13.92 -7.66
N ASN A 52 -4.52 14.09 -6.37
CA ASN A 52 -4.61 15.39 -5.72
C ASN A 52 -3.64 15.45 -4.53
N THR A 53 -3.51 16.63 -3.92
CA THR A 53 -2.56 16.89 -2.84
C THR A 53 -2.79 15.99 -1.61
N GLU A 54 -4.06 15.75 -1.25
CA GLU A 54 -4.41 14.89 -0.11
C GLU A 54 -4.08 13.42 -0.38
N ARG A 55 -4.39 12.92 -1.58
CA ARG A 55 -4.05 11.55 -1.99
C ARG A 55 -2.54 11.36 -2.09
N LEU A 56 -1.81 12.34 -2.62
CA LEU A 56 -0.35 12.30 -2.65
C LEU A 56 0.22 12.23 -1.22
N ARG A 57 -0.32 13.01 -0.29
CA ARG A 57 0.08 12.97 1.13
C ARG A 57 -0.13 11.58 1.73
N LYS A 58 -1.31 10.98 1.53
CA LYS A 58 -1.62 9.62 2.01
C LYS A 58 -0.78 8.51 1.36
N LEU A 59 -0.29 8.71 0.14
CA LEU A 59 0.58 7.74 -0.53
C LEU A 59 2.04 7.84 -0.09
N THR A 60 2.44 9.00 0.42
CA THR A 60 3.83 9.30 0.82
C THR A 60 4.03 9.29 2.34
N GLU A 61 2.96 9.16 3.11
CA GLU A 61 3.04 8.98 4.55
C GLU A 61 3.53 7.56 4.91
N ASN A 62 4.37 7.48 5.92
CA ASN A 62 4.78 6.19 6.50
C ASN A 62 3.91 5.95 7.73
N TYR A 63 2.85 5.15 7.58
CA TYR A 63 1.93 4.85 8.67
C TYR A 63 1.90 3.34 8.97
N VAL A 64 2.17 2.98 10.22
CA VAL A 64 2.17 1.60 10.71
C VAL A 64 1.29 1.54 11.95
N VAL A 65 0.38 0.57 12.00
CA VAL A 65 -0.57 0.38 13.10
C VAL A 65 -0.31 -0.90 13.88
N SER A 66 -0.52 -0.86 15.19
CA SER A 66 -0.48 -2.05 16.02
C SER A 66 -1.85 -2.74 16.04
N ASN A 67 -1.88 -4.00 15.62
CA ASN A 67 -3.07 -4.85 15.66
C ASN A 67 -3.19 -5.68 16.97
N ALA A 68 -2.29 -5.46 17.95
CA ALA A 68 -2.22 -6.27 19.17
C ALA A 68 -3.54 -6.31 19.96
N LYS A 69 -4.26 -5.19 20.00
CA LYS A 69 -5.53 -5.08 20.74
C LYS A 69 -6.63 -5.95 20.12
N ILE A 70 -6.70 -6.03 18.79
CA ILE A 70 -7.72 -6.86 18.13
C ILE A 70 -7.33 -8.34 18.17
N LYS A 71 -6.04 -8.66 18.06
CA LYS A 71 -5.52 -10.02 18.23
C LYS A 71 -5.83 -10.59 19.62
N ALA A 72 -5.57 -9.81 20.67
CA ALA A 72 -5.91 -10.17 22.04
C ALA A 72 -7.42 -10.37 22.24
N ALA A 73 -8.25 -9.51 21.64
CA ALA A 73 -9.71 -9.64 21.72
C ALA A 73 -10.25 -10.86 20.96
N LEU A 74 -9.58 -11.28 19.89
CA LEU A 74 -9.94 -12.46 19.08
C LEU A 74 -9.30 -13.76 19.59
N GLY A 75 -8.36 -13.69 20.55
CA GLY A 75 -7.63 -14.85 21.05
C GLY A 75 -6.69 -15.48 20.00
N ILE A 76 -6.18 -14.68 19.07
CA ILE A 76 -5.26 -15.12 18.01
C ILE A 76 -3.89 -14.47 18.17
N ASP A 77 -2.82 -15.22 17.95
CA ASP A 77 -1.46 -14.67 18.01
C ASP A 77 -1.05 -13.96 16.72
N ARG A 78 -1.64 -14.38 15.60
CA ARG A 78 -1.39 -13.88 14.25
C ARG A 78 -2.67 -13.80 13.42
N MET A 79 -2.67 -12.91 12.44
CA MET A 79 -3.71 -12.83 11.43
C MET A 79 -3.75 -14.12 10.58
N PRO A 80 -4.94 -14.54 10.10
CA PRO A 80 -5.11 -15.84 9.44
C PRO A 80 -4.43 -15.90 8.06
N VAL A 81 -4.21 -14.75 7.42
CA VAL A 81 -3.56 -14.63 6.12
C VAL A 81 -2.45 -13.61 6.27
N ARG A 82 -1.25 -13.95 5.78
CA ARG A 82 -0.10 -13.03 5.75
C ARG A 82 -0.32 -11.97 4.69
N ALA A 83 0.17 -10.75 4.93
CA ALA A 83 0.01 -9.62 4.00
C ALA A 83 0.46 -9.97 2.58
N GLU A 84 1.67 -10.53 2.46
CA GLU A 84 2.26 -10.91 1.17
C GLU A 84 1.39 -11.93 0.41
N GLU A 85 0.91 -12.96 1.12
CA GLU A 85 0.14 -14.04 0.51
C GLU A 85 -1.22 -13.53 0.03
N GLY A 86 -1.89 -12.71 0.85
CA GLY A 86 -3.14 -12.06 0.48
C GLY A 86 -3.00 -11.23 -0.80
N ILE A 87 -1.96 -10.40 -0.87
CA ILE A 87 -1.68 -9.54 -2.02
C ILE A 87 -1.42 -10.37 -3.29
N VAL A 88 -0.59 -11.41 -3.21
CA VAL A 88 -0.30 -12.29 -4.36
C VAL A 88 -1.58 -12.97 -4.86
N ARG A 89 -2.41 -13.49 -3.95
CA ARG A 89 -3.70 -14.12 -4.31
C ARG A 89 -4.62 -13.14 -5.03
N THR A 90 -4.76 -11.91 -4.51
CA THR A 90 -5.57 -10.87 -5.13
C THR A 90 -5.07 -10.49 -6.52
N ILE A 91 -3.76 -10.30 -6.70
CA ILE A 91 -3.19 -9.93 -8.01
C ILE A 91 -3.44 -11.02 -9.04
N LYS A 92 -3.21 -12.29 -8.68
CA LYS A 92 -3.45 -13.42 -9.56
C LYS A 92 -4.92 -13.54 -9.98
N SER A 93 -5.86 -13.12 -9.14
CA SER A 93 -7.29 -13.12 -9.49
C SER A 93 -7.66 -12.14 -10.60
N PHE A 94 -6.80 -11.14 -10.88
CA PHE A 94 -6.99 -10.20 -11.99
C PHE A 94 -6.32 -10.65 -13.30
N SER A 95 -5.62 -11.79 -13.31
CA SER A 95 -4.88 -12.29 -14.49
C SER A 95 -5.69 -13.29 -15.35
N ASN A 96 -7.03 -13.21 -15.32
CA ASN A 96 -7.92 -13.96 -16.21
C ASN A 96 -8.00 -13.33 -17.61
#